data_AF-A0A8J4G349-F1
#
_entry.id   AF-A0A8J4G349-F1
#
_cell.length_a   1.000
_cell.length_b   1.000
_cell.length_c   1.000
_cell.angle_alpha   90.00
_cell.angle_beta   90.00
_cell.angle_gamma   90.00
#
_symmetry.space_group_name_H-M   'P 1'
#
loop_
_entity.id
_entity.type
_entity.pdbx_description
1 polymer ?
#
loop_
_entity_poly.entity_id
_entity_poly.type
_entity_poly.pdbx_seq_one_letter_code
_entity_poly.pdbx_strand_id
1 'polypeptide(L)'
;MKLYVHWDAEQPFTKVVKIDDIKAVSELREVCWELLITHLPELAATGPDSLRLIGANRRNLSLTSRLSDVLANGDDVFYQVISPATQAAGPPASVHGTSSTSAVATSAVTGAAEDALTKGILTSLTASPASPAGQDASRGLDTAAIPSLPTGPQAGGQIQGSPVSTSWSAQDGGQYKPKGQELIGDASASEPLAPVVHALWLQADELIARMHYRGAGEVLKQALLLVPEPSSPTHVATLLRLARLWLSAGNAGTAVQWALRAAKHRPEDPEVLELAGDCLREGGHPREAALQYQSALDALQEAEGKGEEDWGPQFLRLRLSLAACLAVLPGSIMPPYDNQDVAASLVMAVLERDQGHWDAQRLYARMALDRGLREDALKVALRLVVARPKHSGAKALLAECLQDEASCLMLYDELGLRFPDKQPGAAGTAGHSPDSISSSSSSGNSSTAAALAFVATAVKDFGKVDACIALLHRAVQLDPANPSYCLNLVHALELRQDLQAAAEAGRDYCCRCGSRLAGRSLVDVGELLSSLPELRNPLQLTWYTAPPLWGSEQQRRQNQVPPPGAAEESCRGDGSGGDDGGPQHGGGRRSDDSARGGNKSTGHSTAAATGHTPVKAGSRSMWCQMVCGASS
;
A
#
# COMPACT_ATOMS: atom_id res chain seq x y z
N MET A 1 -28.88 -1.69 -15.52
CA MET A 1 -27.43 -1.69 -15.26
C MET A 1 -26.67 -1.41 -16.57
N LYS A 2 -25.55 -0.69 -16.52
CA LYS A 2 -24.58 -0.61 -17.61
C LYS A 2 -23.36 -1.47 -17.24
N LEU A 3 -22.91 -2.31 -18.16
CA LEU A 3 -21.64 -3.04 -18.03
C LEU A 3 -20.72 -2.69 -19.19
N TYR A 4 -19.43 -2.63 -18.91
CA TYR A 4 -18.37 -2.47 -19.91
C TYR A 4 -17.80 -3.85 -20.21
N VAL A 5 -18.05 -4.35 -21.42
CA VAL A 5 -17.70 -5.70 -21.84
C VAL A 5 -16.44 -5.62 -22.71
N HIS A 6 -15.34 -6.25 -22.30
CA HIS A 6 -14.00 -6.11 -22.90
C HIS A 6 -13.51 -7.40 -23.57
N TRP A 7 -12.92 -7.24 -24.77
CA TRP A 7 -12.30 -8.32 -25.56
C TRP A 7 -10.78 -8.38 -25.36
N ASP A 8 -10.24 -9.50 -24.83
CA ASP A 8 -8.78 -9.65 -24.59
C ASP A 8 -7.98 -10.11 -25.83
N ALA A 9 -8.60 -10.75 -26.85
CA ALA A 9 -7.83 -11.50 -27.86
C ALA A 9 -7.28 -10.68 -29.05
N GLU A 10 -7.88 -9.54 -29.42
CA GLU A 10 -7.34 -8.62 -30.44
C GLU A 10 -8.06 -7.25 -30.43
N GLN A 11 -7.33 -6.20 -30.06
CA GLN A 11 -7.81 -4.82 -29.77
C GLN A 11 -8.84 -4.69 -28.62
N PRO A 12 -8.76 -3.62 -27.79
CA PRO A 12 -9.72 -3.39 -26.71
C PRO A 12 -11.08 -2.92 -27.26
N PHE A 13 -11.88 -3.88 -27.70
CA PHE A 13 -13.29 -3.65 -28.01
C PHE A 13 -14.09 -3.60 -26.70
N THR A 14 -14.38 -2.38 -26.24
CA THR A 14 -15.27 -2.14 -25.10
C THR A 14 -16.69 -1.84 -25.58
N LYS A 15 -17.63 -2.78 -25.37
CA LYS A 15 -19.05 -2.56 -25.68
C LYS A 15 -19.83 -2.25 -24.40
N VAL A 16 -20.60 -1.16 -24.40
CA VAL A 16 -21.50 -0.83 -23.27
C VAL A 16 -22.80 -1.59 -23.46
N VAL A 17 -23.03 -2.62 -22.64
CA VAL A 17 -24.29 -3.38 -22.65
C VAL A 17 -25.24 -2.74 -21.63
N LYS A 18 -26.40 -2.28 -22.11
CA LYS A 18 -27.50 -1.83 -21.23
C LYS A 18 -28.38 -3.04 -20.90
N ILE A 19 -28.41 -3.36 -19.62
CA ILE A 19 -29.05 -4.54 -19.05
C ILE A 19 -30.23 -4.06 -18.21
N ASP A 20 -31.45 -4.23 -18.70
CA ASP A 20 -32.63 -3.79 -17.96
C ASP A 20 -33.31 -4.94 -17.19
N ASP A 21 -33.29 -6.18 -17.72
CA ASP A 21 -34.06 -7.32 -17.15
C ASP A 21 -33.25 -8.57 -16.73
N ILE A 22 -31.92 -8.59 -16.93
CA ILE A 22 -31.08 -9.78 -16.61
C ILE A 22 -30.95 -9.95 -15.09
N LYS A 23 -31.22 -11.17 -14.62
CA LYS A 23 -31.20 -11.55 -13.19
C LYS A 23 -30.04 -12.48 -12.85
N ALA A 24 -29.53 -13.27 -13.79
CA ALA A 24 -28.49 -14.28 -13.56
C ALA A 24 -27.22 -14.04 -14.39
N VAL A 25 -26.08 -14.54 -13.90
CA VAL A 25 -24.81 -14.52 -14.64
C VAL A 25 -24.87 -15.40 -15.90
N SER A 26 -25.64 -16.49 -15.88
CA SER A 26 -25.90 -17.32 -17.08
C SER A 26 -26.59 -16.54 -18.20
N GLU A 27 -27.65 -15.79 -17.90
CA GLU A 27 -28.34 -14.92 -18.86
C GLU A 27 -27.40 -13.83 -19.42
N LEU A 28 -26.52 -13.25 -18.59
CA LEU A 28 -25.49 -12.33 -19.09
C LEU A 28 -24.53 -13.02 -20.06
N ARG A 29 -24.14 -14.28 -19.78
CA ARG A 29 -23.25 -15.05 -20.67
C ARG A 29 -23.89 -15.26 -22.04
N GLU A 30 -25.18 -15.59 -22.11
CA GLU A 30 -25.89 -15.72 -23.39
C GLU A 30 -25.92 -14.38 -24.16
N VAL A 31 -26.19 -13.25 -23.49
CA VAL A 31 -26.16 -11.93 -24.14
C VAL A 31 -24.75 -11.55 -24.61
N CYS A 32 -23.72 -11.82 -23.82
CA CYS A 32 -22.33 -11.63 -24.24
C CYS A 32 -21.95 -12.56 -25.41
N TRP A 33 -22.47 -13.78 -25.44
CA TRP A 33 -22.25 -14.75 -26.52
C TRP A 33 -22.86 -14.30 -27.84
N GLU A 34 -24.12 -13.88 -27.86
CA GLU A 34 -24.79 -13.33 -29.06
C GLU A 34 -24.06 -12.09 -29.61
N LEU A 35 -23.61 -11.21 -28.71
CA LEU A 35 -22.79 -10.06 -29.08
C LEU A 35 -21.44 -10.47 -29.66
N LEU A 36 -20.82 -11.52 -29.12
CA LEU A 36 -19.55 -12.09 -29.58
C LEU A 36 -19.68 -12.74 -30.97
N ILE A 37 -20.62 -13.66 -31.19
CA ILE A 37 -20.76 -14.35 -32.49
C ILE A 37 -21.13 -13.40 -33.63
N THR A 38 -21.74 -12.25 -33.31
CA THR A 38 -21.96 -11.14 -34.26
C THR A 38 -20.64 -10.53 -34.77
N HIS A 39 -19.58 -10.55 -33.95
CA HIS A 39 -18.25 -10.04 -34.30
C HIS A 39 -17.28 -11.14 -34.78
N LEU A 40 -17.38 -12.37 -34.26
CA LEU A 40 -16.57 -13.52 -34.65
C LEU A 40 -17.46 -14.74 -34.96
N PRO A 41 -17.99 -14.86 -36.19
CA PRO A 41 -18.94 -15.92 -36.57
C PRO A 41 -18.36 -17.34 -36.46
N GLU A 42 -17.04 -17.48 -36.56
CA GLU A 42 -16.32 -18.75 -36.43
C GLU A 42 -16.52 -19.43 -35.06
N LEU A 43 -16.77 -18.63 -34.02
CA LEU A 43 -17.00 -19.14 -32.65
C LEU A 43 -18.41 -19.68 -32.46
N ALA A 44 -19.36 -19.44 -33.38
CA ALA A 44 -20.74 -19.92 -33.26
C ALA A 44 -20.84 -21.45 -33.07
N ALA A 45 -19.84 -22.20 -33.55
CA ALA A 45 -19.77 -23.66 -33.40
C ALA A 45 -19.40 -24.15 -31.98
N THR A 46 -18.77 -23.34 -31.12
CA THR A 46 -18.35 -23.77 -29.77
C THR A 46 -19.41 -23.55 -28.69
N GLY A 47 -20.43 -22.74 -28.98
CA GLY A 47 -21.56 -22.47 -28.10
C GLY A 47 -21.25 -21.62 -26.85
N PRO A 48 -22.29 -21.12 -26.16
CA PRO A 48 -22.14 -20.20 -25.03
C PRO A 48 -21.42 -20.82 -23.82
N ASP A 49 -21.42 -22.15 -23.68
CA ASP A 49 -20.67 -22.85 -22.64
C ASP A 49 -19.15 -22.78 -22.80
N SER A 50 -18.65 -22.40 -23.99
CA SER A 50 -17.24 -22.04 -24.17
C SER A 50 -16.88 -20.67 -23.58
N LEU A 51 -17.86 -19.81 -23.24
CA LEU A 51 -17.63 -18.46 -22.73
C LEU A 51 -17.57 -18.42 -21.19
N ARG A 52 -16.39 -18.11 -20.64
CA ARG A 52 -16.19 -17.85 -19.22
C ARG A 52 -16.21 -16.35 -18.95
N LEU A 53 -17.16 -15.87 -18.13
CA LEU A 53 -17.18 -14.49 -17.67
C LEU A 53 -16.28 -14.27 -16.45
N ILE A 54 -15.57 -13.14 -16.42
CA ILE A 54 -14.61 -12.75 -15.39
C ILE A 54 -14.94 -11.33 -14.95
N GLY A 55 -15.14 -11.11 -13.64
CA GLY A 55 -15.45 -9.78 -13.10
C GLY A 55 -14.24 -8.86 -13.02
N ALA A 56 -14.46 -7.58 -12.69
CA ALA A 56 -13.42 -6.56 -12.53
C ALA A 56 -12.27 -6.97 -11.57
N ASN A 57 -12.56 -7.82 -10.58
CA ASN A 57 -11.59 -8.39 -9.63
C ASN A 57 -10.79 -9.59 -10.20
N ARG A 58 -10.85 -9.83 -11.52
CA ARG A 58 -10.25 -10.96 -12.26
C ARG A 58 -10.65 -12.35 -11.73
N ARG A 59 -11.80 -12.48 -11.04
CA ARG A 59 -12.38 -13.77 -10.63
C ARG A 59 -13.47 -14.23 -11.59
N ASN A 60 -13.55 -15.54 -11.81
CA ASN A 60 -14.62 -16.15 -12.61
C ASN A 60 -15.97 -15.90 -11.95
N LEU A 61 -16.94 -15.38 -12.72
CA LEU A 61 -18.32 -15.21 -12.26
C LEU A 61 -19.03 -16.57 -12.26
N SER A 62 -19.58 -16.98 -11.13
CA SER A 62 -20.35 -18.23 -11.04
C SER A 62 -21.69 -18.07 -11.75
N LEU A 63 -21.98 -18.96 -12.71
CA LEU A 63 -23.20 -18.94 -13.53
C LEU A 63 -24.49 -19.01 -12.71
N THR A 64 -24.44 -19.59 -11.51
CA THR A 64 -25.58 -19.70 -10.58
C THR A 64 -25.83 -18.46 -9.74
N SER A 65 -24.94 -17.46 -9.78
CA SER A 65 -25.08 -16.24 -8.99
C SER A 65 -26.05 -15.26 -9.63
N ARG A 66 -26.75 -14.49 -8.79
CA ARG A 66 -27.54 -13.35 -9.26
C ARG A 66 -26.61 -12.22 -9.68
N LEU A 67 -26.99 -11.50 -10.73
CA LEU A 67 -26.13 -10.47 -11.31
C LEU A 67 -25.87 -9.32 -10.31
N SER A 68 -26.89 -8.95 -9.53
CA SER A 68 -26.85 -7.94 -8.47
C SER A 68 -25.88 -8.23 -7.32
N ASP A 69 -25.53 -9.50 -7.13
CA ASP A 69 -24.80 -9.96 -5.96
C ASP A 69 -23.29 -10.02 -6.23
N VAL A 70 -22.88 -9.88 -7.51
CA VAL A 70 -21.49 -10.03 -7.96
C VAL A 70 -20.99 -8.85 -8.82
N LEU A 71 -21.90 -8.06 -9.42
CA LEU A 71 -21.55 -6.90 -10.24
C LEU A 71 -22.36 -5.66 -9.86
N ALA A 72 -21.69 -4.52 -9.82
CA ALA A 72 -22.28 -3.19 -9.65
C ALA A 72 -22.48 -2.47 -10.99
N ASN A 73 -23.24 -1.37 -10.95
CA ASN A 73 -23.54 -0.58 -12.12
C ASN A 73 -22.35 0.26 -12.57
N GLY A 74 -21.77 -0.10 -13.72
CA GLY A 74 -20.54 0.48 -14.25
C GLY A 74 -19.32 -0.45 -14.16
N ASP A 75 -19.47 -1.68 -13.64
CA ASP A 75 -18.37 -2.63 -13.56
C ASP A 75 -17.90 -3.11 -14.94
N ASP A 76 -16.60 -3.42 -15.00
CA ASP A 76 -15.95 -4.11 -16.12
C ASP A 76 -16.20 -5.62 -16.03
N VAL A 77 -16.56 -6.23 -17.16
CA VAL A 77 -16.65 -7.67 -17.33
C VAL A 77 -15.79 -8.09 -18.52
N PHE A 78 -14.84 -8.96 -18.24
CA PHE A 78 -13.99 -9.62 -19.22
C PHE A 78 -14.57 -11.00 -19.53
N TYR A 79 -14.17 -11.61 -20.64
CA TYR A 79 -14.46 -13.00 -20.91
C TYR A 79 -13.29 -13.72 -21.57
N GLN A 80 -13.27 -15.03 -21.36
CA GLN A 80 -12.30 -15.95 -21.90
C GLN A 80 -13.05 -17.03 -22.67
N VAL A 81 -12.75 -17.19 -23.97
CA VAL A 81 -13.24 -18.31 -24.76
C VAL A 81 -12.36 -19.53 -24.47
N ILE A 82 -12.97 -20.59 -23.94
CA ILE A 82 -12.30 -21.85 -23.64
C ILE A 82 -12.34 -22.72 -24.90
N SER A 83 -11.18 -23.00 -25.49
CA SER A 83 -11.09 -23.97 -26.58
C SER A 83 -11.55 -25.36 -26.09
N PRO A 84 -12.37 -26.11 -26.87
CA PRO A 84 -12.84 -27.43 -26.45
C PRO A 84 -11.71 -28.44 -26.21
N ALA A 85 -10.54 -28.24 -26.83
CA ALA A 85 -9.33 -29.03 -26.58
C ALA A 85 -8.88 -28.96 -25.10
N THR A 86 -9.15 -27.84 -24.40
CA THR A 86 -8.79 -27.65 -22.98
C THR A 86 -9.78 -28.32 -22.03
N GLN A 87 -11.04 -28.55 -22.44
CA GLN A 87 -12.04 -29.20 -21.57
C GLN A 87 -11.87 -30.72 -21.47
N ALA A 88 -11.27 -31.36 -22.47
CA ALA A 88 -10.99 -32.80 -22.46
C ALA A 88 -9.90 -33.19 -21.44
N ALA A 89 -9.05 -32.24 -21.04
CA ALA A 89 -8.04 -32.42 -20.01
C ALA A 89 -8.64 -32.23 -18.60
N GLY A 90 -9.56 -33.11 -18.21
CA GLY A 90 -10.06 -33.17 -16.83
C GLY A 90 -8.92 -33.45 -15.83
N PRO A 91 -9.04 -32.98 -14.57
CA PRO A 91 -8.04 -33.28 -13.54
C PRO A 91 -7.94 -34.82 -13.37
N PRO A 92 -6.72 -35.37 -13.20
CA PRO A 92 -6.53 -36.81 -13.08
C PRO A 92 -7.30 -37.33 -11.86
N ALA A 93 -8.20 -38.29 -12.09
CA ALA A 93 -8.97 -38.91 -11.02
C ALA A 93 -8.01 -39.52 -9.99
N SER A 94 -8.21 -39.19 -8.72
CA SER A 94 -7.39 -39.69 -7.61
C SER A 94 -7.68 -41.17 -7.34
N VAL A 95 -7.00 -42.05 -8.09
CA VAL A 95 -7.10 -43.50 -7.90
C VAL A 95 -6.28 -43.91 -6.68
N HIS A 96 -6.94 -44.42 -5.65
CA HIS A 96 -6.28 -45.14 -4.56
C HIS A 96 -5.60 -46.40 -5.12
N GLY A 97 -4.27 -46.43 -5.11
CA GLY A 97 -3.50 -47.57 -5.61
C GLY A 97 -3.37 -48.70 -4.60
N THR A 98 -3.74 -49.91 -5.03
CA THR A 98 -3.15 -51.16 -4.53
C THR A 98 -2.38 -51.84 -5.66
N SER A 99 -1.30 -52.52 -5.31
CA SER A 99 -0.21 -52.95 -6.19
C SER A 99 -0.47 -54.20 -7.03
N SER A 100 -0.07 -54.19 -8.32
CA SER A 100 0.60 -55.36 -8.95
C SER A 100 1.26 -55.07 -10.33
N THR A 101 2.58 -55.29 -10.36
CA THR A 101 3.44 -55.80 -11.45
C THR A 101 3.02 -55.81 -12.95
N SER A 102 3.94 -55.28 -13.78
CA SER A 102 4.45 -55.81 -15.07
C SER A 102 3.57 -55.72 -16.35
N ALA A 103 4.05 -54.99 -17.37
CA ALA A 103 4.66 -55.57 -18.58
C ALA A 103 5.12 -54.49 -19.60
N VAL A 104 6.04 -54.86 -20.50
CA VAL A 104 6.65 -54.02 -21.55
C VAL A 104 5.83 -54.04 -22.84
N ALA A 105 5.66 -52.90 -23.51
CA ALA A 105 5.45 -52.85 -24.96
C ALA A 105 5.92 -51.50 -25.56
N THR A 106 6.68 -51.57 -26.66
CA THR A 106 7.14 -50.44 -27.46
C THR A 106 6.14 -50.07 -28.55
N SER A 107 6.02 -48.79 -28.90
CA SER A 107 5.69 -48.36 -30.26
C SER A 107 6.11 -46.91 -30.50
N ALA A 108 6.64 -46.63 -31.70
CA ALA A 108 7.06 -45.30 -32.12
C ALA A 108 6.04 -44.72 -33.11
N VAL A 109 5.85 -43.40 -33.09
CA VAL A 109 5.15 -42.64 -34.15
C VAL A 109 5.98 -41.41 -34.48
N THR A 110 6.12 -41.15 -35.79
CA THR A 110 6.90 -40.08 -36.41
C THR A 110 6.01 -38.92 -36.88
N GLY A 111 6.56 -37.71 -36.99
CA GLY A 111 5.90 -36.50 -37.51
C GLY A 111 6.12 -35.32 -36.55
N ALA A 112 7.03 -34.36 -36.73
CA ALA A 112 7.49 -33.61 -37.92
C ALA A 112 6.49 -32.55 -38.42
N ALA A 113 6.53 -31.36 -37.80
CA ALA A 113 6.46 -30.04 -38.44
C ALA A 113 6.37 -28.93 -37.37
N GLU A 114 7.40 -28.09 -37.26
CA GLU A 114 7.29 -26.62 -37.39
C GLU A 114 8.69 -26.00 -37.26
N ASP A 115 9.01 -25.08 -38.18
CA ASP A 115 10.30 -24.37 -38.28
C ASP A 115 10.02 -22.92 -38.69
N ALA A 116 10.90 -21.99 -38.32
CA ALA A 116 10.78 -20.52 -38.39
C ALA A 116 9.61 -19.92 -37.57
N LEU A 117 9.84 -19.11 -36.51
CA LEU A 117 10.45 -17.78 -36.65
C LEU A 117 10.91 -17.16 -35.30
N THR A 118 12.15 -17.43 -34.85
CA THR A 118 12.90 -16.54 -33.92
C THR A 118 14.40 -16.88 -33.94
N LYS A 119 15.18 -16.18 -34.76
CA LYS A 119 16.64 -16.10 -34.62
C LYS A 119 17.09 -14.66 -34.82
N GLY A 120 17.44 -14.01 -33.71
CA GLY A 120 17.96 -12.65 -33.69
C GLY A 120 18.06 -12.15 -32.26
N ILE A 121 19.30 -11.97 -31.80
CA ILE A 121 19.70 -11.23 -30.58
C ILE A 121 19.32 -11.90 -29.25
N LEU A 122 20.33 -12.45 -28.56
CA LEU A 122 20.58 -12.41 -27.10
C LEU A 122 21.66 -13.45 -26.74
N THR A 123 22.92 -13.07 -26.87
CA THR A 123 24.08 -13.90 -26.48
C THR A 123 25.14 -13.07 -25.76
N SER A 124 24.79 -12.53 -24.60
CA SER A 124 25.74 -11.93 -23.66
C SER A 124 25.12 -11.84 -22.26
N LEU A 125 25.17 -12.95 -21.49
CA LEU A 125 25.01 -12.97 -20.02
C LEU A 125 25.27 -14.41 -19.50
N THR A 126 26.52 -14.86 -19.57
CA THR A 126 26.98 -16.12 -18.94
C THR A 126 28.32 -15.91 -18.24
N ALA A 127 28.29 -15.36 -17.03
CA ALA A 127 29.43 -15.40 -16.12
C ALA A 127 29.40 -16.72 -15.35
N SER A 128 30.50 -17.47 -15.37
CA SER A 128 30.59 -18.82 -14.79
C SER A 128 31.03 -18.77 -13.32
N PRO A 129 30.35 -19.46 -12.38
CA PRO A 129 30.84 -19.58 -11.01
C PRO A 129 31.95 -20.63 -10.92
N ALA A 130 33.12 -20.22 -10.42
CA ALA A 130 34.22 -21.13 -10.14
C ALA A 130 34.16 -21.64 -8.69
N SER A 131 33.86 -22.93 -8.50
CA SER A 131 34.02 -23.60 -7.22
C SER A 131 35.49 -23.97 -6.95
N PRO A 132 35.95 -23.86 -5.70
CA PRO A 132 37.01 -24.71 -5.18
C PRO A 132 36.48 -25.67 -4.11
N ALA A 133 36.88 -26.93 -4.18
CA ALA A 133 36.53 -27.94 -3.18
C ALA A 133 37.71 -28.22 -2.23
N GLY A 134 37.43 -28.17 -0.92
CA GLY A 134 38.06 -29.01 0.11
C GLY A 134 39.48 -28.68 0.59
N GLN A 135 39.61 -28.48 1.91
CA GLN A 135 40.42 -29.36 2.77
C GLN A 135 40.12 -29.15 4.27
N ASP A 136 40.22 -30.23 5.04
CA ASP A 136 39.98 -30.27 6.49
C ASP A 136 41.11 -29.62 7.30
N ALA A 137 40.75 -28.97 8.42
CA ALA A 137 41.54 -29.02 9.65
C ALA A 137 40.71 -28.62 10.89
N SER A 138 40.73 -29.46 11.92
CA SER A 138 40.09 -29.20 13.21
C SER A 138 41.01 -28.47 14.18
N ARG A 139 40.45 -27.53 14.98
CA ARG A 139 40.67 -27.31 16.44
C ARG A 139 40.43 -25.87 16.87
N GLY A 140 40.06 -25.70 18.15
CA GLY A 140 40.39 -24.51 18.93
C GLY A 140 39.20 -23.74 19.48
N LEU A 141 38.91 -23.96 20.76
CA LEU A 141 38.29 -22.92 21.58
C LEU A 141 39.26 -21.72 21.64
N ASP A 142 38.74 -20.49 21.64
CA ASP A 142 38.92 -19.64 22.82
C ASP A 142 38.03 -18.39 22.81
N THR A 143 37.63 -17.99 24.01
CA THR A 143 36.89 -16.77 24.30
C THR A 143 37.86 -15.58 24.34
N ALA A 144 37.54 -14.49 23.63
CA ALA A 144 38.23 -13.21 23.79
C ALA A 144 37.23 -12.04 23.68
N ALA A 145 37.39 -11.05 24.56
CA ALA A 145 36.46 -9.94 24.72
C ALA A 145 36.65 -8.82 23.67
N ILE A 146 35.56 -8.14 23.32
CA ILE A 146 35.59 -6.90 22.54
C ILE A 146 35.77 -5.71 23.50
N PRO A 147 36.80 -4.86 23.34
CA PRO A 147 37.00 -3.69 24.17
C PRO A 147 36.07 -2.52 23.78
N SER A 148 35.65 -1.76 24.78
CA SER A 148 34.74 -0.61 24.66
C SER A 148 35.38 0.60 23.95
N LEU A 149 34.61 1.31 23.12
CA LEU A 149 34.99 2.66 22.68
C LEU A 149 34.78 3.70 23.81
N PRO A 150 35.65 4.73 23.91
CA PRO A 150 35.50 5.79 24.90
C PRO A 150 34.47 6.84 24.48
N THR A 151 33.72 7.35 25.46
CA THR A 151 32.86 8.53 25.34
C THR A 151 33.65 9.81 25.65
N GLY A 152 33.34 10.91 24.95
CA GLY A 152 33.89 12.24 25.19
C GLY A 152 32.85 13.34 24.91
N PRO A 153 32.91 14.53 25.53
CA PRO A 153 31.69 15.28 25.86
C PRO A 153 31.47 16.63 25.13
N GLN A 154 30.17 16.98 25.06
CA GLN A 154 29.51 18.31 25.01
C GLN A 154 30.26 19.56 24.50
N ALA A 155 29.66 20.17 23.47
CA ALA A 155 29.25 21.59 23.40
C ALA A 155 28.13 21.70 22.34
N GLY A 156 27.14 22.59 22.37
CA GLY A 156 26.91 23.76 23.22
C GLY A 156 26.61 25.00 22.35
N GLY A 157 25.36 25.21 21.94
CA GLY A 157 24.99 26.37 21.10
C GLY A 157 23.49 26.50 20.76
N GLN A 158 22.84 27.53 21.31
CA GLN A 158 21.49 27.96 20.90
C GLN A 158 21.58 28.89 19.68
N ILE A 159 20.69 28.75 18.68
CA ILE A 159 20.15 29.90 17.92
C ILE A 159 18.65 29.63 17.63
N GLN A 160 17.84 30.68 17.75
CA GLN A 160 16.40 30.69 17.43
C GLN A 160 16.15 30.92 15.93
N GLY A 161 15.03 30.41 15.39
CA GLY A 161 14.50 30.90 14.11
C GLY A 161 13.69 29.89 13.31
N SER A 162 12.37 29.87 13.51
CA SER A 162 11.47 29.28 12.51
C SER A 162 11.30 30.23 11.32
N PRO A 163 11.11 29.71 10.11
CA PRO A 163 9.82 29.98 9.48
C PRO A 163 9.12 28.71 8.98
N VAL A 164 7.79 28.80 8.90
CA VAL A 164 6.92 27.78 8.33
C VAL A 164 7.17 27.66 6.82
N SER A 165 7.50 26.47 6.34
CA SER A 165 7.55 26.15 4.91
C SER A 165 6.68 24.93 4.61
N THR A 166 5.63 25.14 3.83
CA THR A 166 4.80 24.07 3.25
C THR A 166 5.45 23.56 1.98
N SER A 167 6.37 22.61 2.09
CA SER A 167 6.97 21.93 0.93
C SER A 167 6.11 20.74 0.50
N TRP A 168 5.47 20.84 -0.67
CA TRP A 168 5.20 19.65 -1.49
C TRP A 168 6.51 19.20 -2.11
N SER A 169 7.00 18.02 -1.71
CA SER A 169 8.20 17.41 -2.30
C SER A 169 7.87 16.83 -3.67
N ALA A 170 7.89 17.68 -4.69
CA ALA A 170 8.18 17.22 -6.05
C ALA A 170 9.66 16.77 -6.05
N GLN A 171 9.91 15.46 -6.03
CA GLN A 171 11.27 14.94 -6.15
C GLN A 171 11.78 15.07 -7.58
N ASP A 172 12.95 15.68 -7.70
CA ASP A 172 13.93 15.54 -8.78
C ASP A 172 13.38 15.28 -10.19
N GLY A 173 12.82 16.36 -10.77
CA GLY A 173 13.16 16.70 -12.14
C GLY A 173 14.64 17.08 -12.21
N GLY A 174 15.52 16.08 -12.07
CA GLY A 174 16.97 16.28 -12.08
C GLY A 174 17.39 17.00 -13.36
N GLN A 175 18.02 18.15 -13.21
CA GLN A 175 18.56 18.91 -14.34
C GLN A 175 19.81 18.17 -14.87
N TYR A 176 19.58 17.08 -15.60
CA TYR A 176 20.63 16.39 -16.33
C TYR A 176 21.11 17.33 -17.43
N LYS A 177 22.17 18.09 -17.11
CA LYS A 177 22.83 18.97 -18.06
C LYS A 177 23.69 18.05 -18.94
N PRO A 178 23.32 17.78 -20.20
CA PRO A 178 24.04 16.81 -21.03
C PRO A 178 25.49 17.29 -21.21
N LYS A 179 26.44 16.58 -20.61
CA LYS A 179 27.87 16.71 -20.91
C LYS A 179 28.14 16.02 -22.25
N GLY A 180 27.70 16.66 -23.33
CA GLY A 180 27.76 16.10 -24.68
C GLY A 180 27.38 17.07 -25.79
N GLN A 181 27.46 18.38 -25.55
CA GLN A 181 27.11 19.42 -26.53
C GLN A 181 28.30 20.29 -26.94
N GLU A 182 29.47 19.67 -27.06
CA GLU A 182 30.66 20.23 -27.74
C GLU A 182 31.05 19.29 -28.89
N LEU A 183 30.28 19.32 -29.99
CA LEU A 183 30.66 18.89 -31.37
C LEU A 183 29.44 18.95 -32.31
N ILE A 184 28.83 20.13 -32.47
CA ILE A 184 27.93 20.42 -33.60
C ILE A 184 28.37 21.73 -34.23
N GLY A 185 29.07 21.65 -35.36
CA GLY A 185 29.34 22.80 -36.20
C GLY A 185 28.12 23.14 -37.07
N ASP A 186 27.69 24.40 -37.02
CA ASP A 186 27.02 25.16 -38.08
C ASP A 186 25.82 24.54 -38.84
N ALA A 187 25.12 23.57 -38.25
CA ALA A 187 23.76 23.17 -38.68
C ALA A 187 22.67 24.13 -38.15
N SER A 188 23.02 25.39 -37.86
CA SER A 188 22.24 26.36 -37.08
C SER A 188 21.23 27.18 -37.92
N ALA A 189 20.84 26.69 -39.11
CA ALA A 189 19.68 27.17 -39.86
C ALA A 189 18.38 26.66 -39.17
N SER A 190 18.15 27.19 -37.98
CA SER A 190 17.12 26.80 -36.99
C SER A 190 15.73 26.54 -37.57
N GLU A 191 15.04 25.50 -37.06
CA GLU A 191 13.59 25.34 -37.21
C GLU A 191 12.89 26.67 -36.85
N PRO A 192 12.30 27.41 -37.82
CA PRO A 192 11.75 28.75 -37.56
C PRO A 192 10.52 28.72 -36.65
N LEU A 193 9.97 27.53 -36.40
CA LEU A 193 8.79 27.29 -35.57
C LEU A 193 9.14 26.80 -34.15
N ALA A 194 10.41 26.51 -33.83
CA ALA A 194 10.80 26.01 -32.50
C ALA A 194 10.35 26.93 -31.33
N PRO A 195 10.44 28.28 -31.41
CA PRO A 195 9.93 29.15 -30.35
C PRO A 195 8.41 29.03 -30.14
N VAL A 196 7.65 28.80 -31.23
CA VAL A 196 6.19 28.61 -31.18
C VAL A 196 5.85 27.27 -30.53
N VAL A 197 6.58 26.21 -30.89
CA VAL A 197 6.43 24.88 -30.29
C VAL A 197 6.74 24.90 -28.79
N HIS A 198 7.80 25.59 -28.37
CA HIS A 198 8.10 25.78 -26.95
C HIS A 198 7.03 26.59 -26.21
N ALA A 199 6.44 27.62 -26.82
CA ALA A 199 5.32 28.35 -26.22
C ALA A 199 4.08 27.45 -26.01
N LEU A 200 3.78 26.56 -26.96
CA LEU A 200 2.72 25.56 -26.82
C LEU A 200 3.04 24.52 -25.74
N TRP A 201 4.30 24.10 -25.58
CA TRP A 201 4.69 23.23 -24.46
C TRP A 201 4.43 23.90 -23.11
N LEU A 202 4.79 25.18 -22.93
CA LEU A 202 4.53 25.93 -21.70
C LEU A 202 3.02 26.06 -21.41
N GLN A 203 2.22 26.31 -22.45
CA GLN A 203 0.75 26.34 -22.32
C GLN A 203 0.18 24.96 -21.94
N ALA A 204 0.73 23.87 -22.49
CA ALA A 204 0.33 22.52 -22.11
C ALA A 204 0.72 22.20 -20.65
N ASP A 205 1.92 22.57 -20.22
CA ASP A 205 2.40 22.39 -18.84
C ASP A 205 1.53 23.18 -17.84
N GLU A 206 1.08 24.40 -18.19
CA GLU A 206 0.10 25.15 -17.38
C GLU A 206 -1.27 24.44 -17.29
N LEU A 207 -1.74 23.85 -18.39
CA LEU A 207 -2.98 23.06 -18.39
C LEU A 207 -2.83 21.76 -17.58
N ILE A 208 -1.66 21.13 -17.57
CA ILE A 208 -1.35 19.97 -16.69
C ILE A 208 -1.39 20.39 -15.22
N ALA A 209 -0.78 21.53 -14.86
CA ALA A 209 -0.82 22.05 -13.49
C ALA A 209 -2.25 22.36 -13.00
N ARG A 210 -3.18 22.63 -13.93
CA ARG A 210 -4.63 22.81 -13.68
C ARG A 210 -5.45 21.50 -13.82
N MET A 211 -4.80 20.34 -13.95
CA MET A 211 -5.41 19.01 -14.16
C MET A 211 -6.28 18.90 -15.44
N HIS A 212 -6.09 19.79 -16.42
CA HIS A 212 -6.83 19.82 -17.68
C HIS A 212 -6.14 18.99 -18.79
N TYR A 213 -5.89 17.71 -18.51
CA TYR A 213 -5.11 16.81 -19.37
C TYR A 213 -5.56 16.77 -20.84
N ARG A 214 -6.87 16.73 -21.10
CA ARG A 214 -7.40 16.72 -22.47
C ARG A 214 -7.04 18.00 -23.24
N GLY A 215 -7.11 19.16 -22.59
CA GLY A 215 -6.73 20.44 -23.19
C GLY A 215 -5.23 20.49 -23.51
N ALA A 216 -4.39 20.10 -22.54
CA ALA A 216 -2.95 19.96 -22.74
C ALA A 216 -2.62 19.01 -23.91
N GLY A 217 -3.36 17.91 -24.04
CA GLY A 217 -3.22 16.95 -25.14
C GLY A 217 -3.52 17.53 -26.52
N GLU A 218 -4.55 18.37 -26.66
CA GLU A 218 -4.80 19.05 -27.94
C GLU A 218 -3.74 20.13 -28.24
N VAL A 219 -3.27 20.87 -27.24
CA VAL A 219 -2.17 21.85 -27.40
C VAL A 219 -0.86 21.16 -27.84
N LEU A 220 -0.51 20.02 -27.26
CA LEU A 220 0.67 19.25 -27.69
C LEU A 220 0.50 18.60 -29.07
N LYS A 221 -0.70 18.20 -29.48
CA LYS A 221 -0.96 17.78 -30.87
C LYS A 221 -0.81 18.94 -31.86
N GLN A 222 -1.27 20.15 -31.50
CA GLN A 222 -1.02 21.35 -32.31
C GLN A 222 0.48 21.63 -32.44
N ALA A 223 1.23 21.51 -31.35
CA ALA A 223 2.70 21.61 -31.38
C ALA A 223 3.33 20.57 -32.32
N LEU A 224 2.85 19.32 -32.29
CA LEU A 224 3.33 18.24 -33.16
C LEU A 224 3.07 18.52 -34.65
N LEU A 225 1.94 19.17 -35.00
CA LEU A 225 1.61 19.58 -36.37
C LEU A 225 2.49 20.72 -36.89
N LEU A 226 3.18 21.47 -36.01
CA LEU A 226 4.10 22.55 -36.38
C LEU A 226 5.54 22.07 -36.56
N VAL A 227 5.88 20.82 -36.21
CA VAL A 227 7.23 20.25 -36.43
C VAL A 227 7.23 19.47 -37.75
N PRO A 228 7.92 19.96 -38.80
CA PRO A 228 7.80 19.42 -40.15
C PRO A 228 8.51 18.07 -40.34
N GLU A 229 9.59 17.82 -39.59
CA GLU A 229 10.38 16.59 -39.74
C GLU A 229 10.12 15.61 -38.59
N PRO A 230 9.71 14.36 -38.88
CA PRO A 230 9.39 13.38 -37.83
C PRO A 230 10.63 12.91 -37.05
N SER A 231 11.83 13.06 -37.62
CA SER A 231 13.11 12.74 -36.97
C SER A 231 13.69 13.91 -36.15
N SER A 232 13.06 15.09 -36.17
CA SER A 232 13.52 16.27 -35.42
C SER A 232 13.55 15.99 -33.92
N PRO A 233 14.57 16.48 -33.16
CA PRO A 233 14.56 16.44 -31.70
C PRO A 233 13.27 17.05 -31.11
N THR A 234 12.76 18.12 -31.73
CA THR A 234 11.54 18.81 -31.33
C THR A 234 10.29 17.92 -31.51
N HIS A 235 10.28 17.08 -32.55
CA HIS A 235 9.20 16.13 -32.81
C HIS A 235 9.18 15.05 -31.72
N VAL A 236 10.32 14.39 -31.49
CA VAL A 236 10.46 13.34 -30.48
C VAL A 236 10.16 13.86 -29.08
N ALA A 237 10.70 15.04 -28.71
CA ALA A 237 10.38 15.67 -27.42
C ALA A 237 8.88 15.97 -27.25
N THR A 238 8.17 16.33 -28.32
CA THR A 238 6.71 16.52 -28.28
C THR A 238 5.96 15.20 -28.10
N LEU A 239 6.41 14.12 -28.75
CA LEU A 239 5.87 12.76 -28.55
C LEU A 239 6.09 12.26 -27.11
N LEU A 240 7.28 12.46 -26.53
CA LEU A 240 7.58 12.12 -25.13
C LEU A 240 6.71 12.91 -24.15
N ARG A 241 6.48 14.21 -24.41
CA ARG A 241 5.55 15.04 -23.61
C ARG A 241 4.11 14.53 -23.70
N LEU A 242 3.64 14.11 -24.88
CA LEU A 242 2.33 13.48 -25.06
C LEU A 242 2.22 12.16 -24.29
N ALA A 243 3.25 11.31 -24.33
CA ALA A 243 3.28 10.06 -23.57
C ALA A 243 3.23 10.32 -22.05
N ARG A 244 4.12 11.17 -21.51
CA ARG A 244 4.13 11.56 -20.08
C ARG A 244 2.81 12.19 -19.64
N LEU A 245 2.20 13.04 -20.46
CA LEU A 245 0.86 13.60 -20.23
C LEU A 245 -0.17 12.49 -20.04
N TRP A 246 -0.32 11.59 -21.02
CA TRP A 246 -1.38 10.57 -20.97
C TRP A 246 -1.13 9.53 -19.87
N LEU A 247 0.13 9.23 -19.54
CA LEU A 247 0.50 8.41 -18.40
C LEU A 247 0.07 9.07 -17.08
N SER A 248 0.37 10.36 -16.89
CA SER A 248 -0.07 11.13 -15.71
C SER A 248 -1.60 11.30 -15.61
N ALA A 249 -2.31 11.19 -16.73
CA ALA A 249 -3.77 11.21 -16.81
C ALA A 249 -4.41 9.82 -16.56
N GLY A 250 -3.61 8.77 -16.28
CA GLY A 250 -4.09 7.40 -16.09
C GLY A 250 -4.53 6.68 -17.37
N ASN A 251 -4.24 7.24 -18.55
CA ASN A 251 -4.60 6.67 -19.85
C ASN A 251 -3.37 5.99 -20.49
N ALA A 252 -2.92 4.90 -19.87
CA ALA A 252 -1.71 4.18 -20.29
C ALA A 252 -1.79 3.70 -21.75
N GLY A 253 -2.94 3.21 -22.22
CA GLY A 253 -3.11 2.77 -23.61
C GLY A 253 -2.85 3.88 -24.65
N THR A 254 -3.23 5.13 -24.36
CA THR A 254 -2.88 6.26 -25.23
C THR A 254 -1.41 6.65 -25.06
N ALA A 255 -0.86 6.57 -23.84
CA ALA A 255 0.55 6.85 -23.57
C ALA A 255 1.49 5.92 -24.35
N VAL A 256 1.19 4.60 -24.37
CA VAL A 256 1.91 3.57 -25.15
C VAL A 256 2.00 3.95 -26.63
N GLN A 257 0.89 4.38 -27.24
CA GLN A 257 0.88 4.75 -28.66
C GLN A 257 1.82 5.94 -28.97
N TRP A 258 1.93 6.91 -28.07
CA TRP A 258 2.85 8.04 -28.24
C TRP A 258 4.31 7.67 -27.93
N ALA A 259 4.55 6.85 -26.91
CA ALA A 259 5.88 6.41 -26.54
C ALA A 259 6.51 5.48 -27.59
N LEU A 260 5.75 4.51 -28.12
CA LEU A 260 6.21 3.65 -29.21
C LEU A 260 6.48 4.41 -30.51
N ARG A 261 5.73 5.50 -30.79
CA ARG A 261 6.05 6.42 -31.90
C ARG A 261 7.38 7.13 -31.66
N ALA A 262 7.63 7.63 -30.44
CA ALA A 262 8.91 8.24 -30.10
C ALA A 262 10.07 7.24 -30.27
N ALA A 263 9.94 6.02 -29.73
CA ALA A 263 10.93 4.94 -29.86
C ALA A 263 11.22 4.55 -31.31
N LYS A 264 10.19 4.55 -32.18
CA LYS A 264 10.37 4.32 -33.62
C LYS A 264 11.23 5.41 -34.30
N HIS A 265 11.21 6.65 -33.81
CA HIS A 265 12.01 7.75 -34.35
C HIS A 265 13.42 7.81 -33.73
N ARG A 266 13.61 7.28 -32.52
CA ARG A 266 14.91 7.14 -31.85
C ARG A 266 15.02 5.81 -31.10
N PRO A 267 15.42 4.73 -31.78
CA PRO A 267 15.56 3.42 -31.16
C PRO A 267 16.84 3.26 -30.32
N GLU A 268 17.75 4.24 -30.38
CA GLU A 268 19.04 4.25 -29.66
C GLU A 268 19.02 5.19 -28.43
N ASP A 269 17.91 5.90 -28.19
CA ASP A 269 17.81 6.90 -27.12
C ASP A 269 17.24 6.24 -25.84
N PRO A 270 18.05 6.04 -24.78
CA PRO A 270 17.63 5.26 -23.62
C PRO A 270 16.51 5.93 -22.83
N GLU A 271 16.38 7.27 -22.83
CA GLU A 271 15.24 7.95 -22.19
C GLU A 271 13.92 7.68 -22.91
N VAL A 272 13.97 7.51 -24.24
CA VAL A 272 12.81 7.22 -25.08
C VAL A 272 12.35 5.78 -24.86
N LEU A 273 13.28 4.83 -24.86
CA LEU A 273 13.03 3.42 -24.59
C LEU A 273 12.53 3.18 -23.15
N GLU A 274 13.12 3.88 -22.17
CA GLU A 274 12.68 3.84 -20.77
C GLU A 274 11.22 4.27 -20.62
N LEU A 275 10.84 5.40 -21.23
CA LEU A 275 9.45 5.88 -21.19
C LEU A 275 8.49 4.95 -21.94
N ALA A 276 8.93 4.31 -23.02
CA ALA A 276 8.14 3.27 -23.70
C ALA A 276 7.91 2.06 -22.80
N GLY A 277 8.95 1.60 -22.09
CA GLY A 277 8.85 0.57 -21.06
C GLY A 277 7.87 0.93 -19.95
N ASP A 278 7.95 2.14 -19.40
CA ASP A 278 7.03 2.62 -18.36
C ASP A 278 5.58 2.64 -18.85
N CYS A 279 5.33 3.19 -20.04
CA CYS A 279 3.98 3.22 -20.61
C CYS A 279 3.43 1.80 -20.84
N LEU A 280 4.25 0.87 -21.34
CA LEU A 280 3.85 -0.52 -21.56
C LEU A 280 3.58 -1.26 -20.24
N ARG A 281 4.39 -1.03 -19.20
CA ARG A 281 4.17 -1.62 -17.87
C ARG A 281 2.84 -1.18 -17.28
N GLU A 282 2.57 0.14 -17.23
CA GLU A 282 1.29 0.67 -16.74
C GLU A 282 0.12 0.31 -17.67
N GLY A 283 0.39 0.05 -18.95
CA GLY A 283 -0.58 -0.45 -19.93
C GLY A 283 -0.96 -1.93 -19.77
N GLY A 284 -0.30 -2.67 -18.88
CA GLY A 284 -0.54 -4.10 -18.70
C GLY A 284 0.20 -5.02 -19.69
N HIS A 285 1.25 -4.50 -20.36
CA HIS A 285 2.08 -5.22 -21.34
C HIS A 285 3.51 -5.48 -20.79
N PRO A 286 3.69 -6.20 -19.66
CA PRO A 286 5.00 -6.34 -19.01
C PRO A 286 6.06 -7.05 -19.87
N ARG A 287 5.65 -7.91 -20.81
CA ARG A 287 6.58 -8.59 -21.73
C ARG A 287 7.23 -7.61 -22.71
N GLU A 288 6.43 -6.73 -23.29
CA GLU A 288 6.92 -5.70 -24.22
C GLU A 288 7.71 -4.64 -23.45
N ALA A 289 7.27 -4.28 -22.23
CA ALA A 289 8.00 -3.38 -21.34
C ALA A 289 9.42 -3.90 -21.02
N ALA A 290 9.54 -5.18 -20.66
CA ALA A 290 10.84 -5.82 -20.41
C ALA A 290 11.78 -5.73 -21.63
N LEU A 291 11.27 -5.91 -22.85
CA LEU A 291 12.07 -5.75 -24.07
C LEU A 291 12.56 -4.30 -24.24
N GLN A 292 11.70 -3.30 -24.02
CA GLN A 292 12.11 -1.88 -24.11
C GLN A 292 13.15 -1.51 -23.05
N TYR A 293 13.01 -1.99 -21.80
CA TYR A 293 14.00 -1.76 -20.76
C TYR A 293 15.34 -2.47 -21.05
N GLN A 294 15.33 -3.65 -21.64
CA GLN A 294 16.56 -4.32 -22.07
C GLN A 294 17.26 -3.49 -23.15
N SER A 295 16.55 -3.06 -24.19
CA SER A 295 17.13 -2.18 -25.23
C SER A 295 17.65 -0.85 -24.66
N ALA A 296 17.00 -0.30 -23.62
CA ALA A 296 17.48 0.91 -22.94
C ALA A 296 18.79 0.67 -22.16
N LEU A 297 18.95 -0.51 -21.54
CA LEU A 297 20.19 -0.91 -20.88
C LEU A 297 21.31 -1.15 -21.90
N ASP A 298 21.00 -1.81 -23.02
CA ASP A 298 21.95 -2.06 -24.10
C ASP A 298 22.46 -0.73 -24.70
N ALA A 299 21.56 0.21 -24.98
CA ALA A 299 21.91 1.55 -25.48
C ALA A 299 22.77 2.36 -24.49
N LEU A 300 22.52 2.26 -23.17
CA LEU A 300 23.38 2.88 -22.16
C LEU A 300 24.78 2.24 -22.13
N GLN A 301 24.87 0.91 -22.23
CA GLN A 301 26.16 0.21 -22.26
C GLN A 301 27.00 0.58 -23.49
N GLU A 302 26.37 0.76 -24.65
CA GLU A 302 27.04 1.26 -25.85
C GLU A 302 27.51 2.71 -25.69
N ALA A 303 26.73 3.57 -25.01
CA ALA A 303 27.04 4.98 -24.80
C ALA A 303 28.11 5.25 -23.71
N GLU A 304 28.10 4.51 -22.59
CA GLU A 304 29.09 4.64 -21.51
C GLU A 304 30.45 4.04 -21.89
N GLY A 305 30.49 3.17 -22.90
CA GLY A 305 31.67 2.46 -23.34
C GLY A 305 32.08 1.33 -22.39
N LYS A 306 33.23 0.69 -22.63
CA LYS A 306 33.67 -0.52 -21.91
C LYS A 306 34.19 -0.28 -20.48
N GLY A 307 33.73 0.77 -19.80
CA GLY A 307 34.09 1.11 -18.41
C GLY A 307 33.11 0.50 -17.42
N GLU A 308 33.33 -0.74 -17.00
CA GLU A 308 32.34 -1.56 -16.28
C GLU A 308 32.05 -1.13 -14.81
N GLU A 309 32.84 -0.21 -14.23
CA GLU A 309 32.86 0.00 -12.77
C GLU A 309 31.85 1.01 -12.22
N ASP A 310 31.33 1.96 -13.02
CA ASP A 310 30.51 3.07 -12.50
C ASP A 310 29.12 3.23 -13.15
N TRP A 311 28.30 2.18 -13.05
CA TRP A 311 26.89 2.19 -13.42
C TRP A 311 26.13 3.39 -12.82
N GLY A 312 25.65 4.29 -13.67
CA GLY A 312 24.89 5.47 -13.25
C GLY A 312 23.53 5.14 -12.60
N PRO A 313 22.91 6.09 -11.88
CA PRO A 313 21.62 5.87 -11.21
C PRO A 313 20.49 5.53 -12.19
N GLN A 314 20.54 6.02 -13.44
CA GLN A 314 19.58 5.65 -14.48
C GLN A 314 19.68 4.16 -14.85
N PHE A 315 20.89 3.62 -14.95
CA PHE A 315 21.12 2.21 -15.27
C PHE A 315 20.60 1.29 -14.15
N LEU A 316 20.78 1.67 -12.88
CA LEU A 316 20.19 0.96 -11.73
C LEU A 316 18.65 1.02 -11.75
N ARG A 317 18.06 2.19 -12.07
CA ARG A 317 16.60 2.37 -12.22
C ARG A 317 16.03 1.49 -13.32
N LEU A 318 16.71 1.40 -14.47
CA LEU A 318 16.32 0.54 -15.59
C LEU A 318 16.42 -0.94 -15.25
N ARG A 319 17.49 -1.39 -14.58
CA ARG A 319 17.60 -2.78 -14.08
C ARG A 319 16.45 -3.16 -13.15
N LEU A 320 16.06 -2.27 -12.22
CA LEU A 320 14.91 -2.51 -11.35
C LEU A 320 13.57 -2.52 -12.11
N SER A 321 13.43 -1.68 -13.12
CA SER A 321 12.21 -1.62 -13.95
C SER A 321 12.04 -2.88 -14.82
N LEU A 322 13.14 -3.39 -15.38
CA LEU A 322 13.23 -4.69 -16.04
C LEU A 322 12.89 -5.83 -15.07
N ALA A 323 13.52 -5.87 -13.90
CA ALA A 323 13.26 -6.89 -12.88
C ALA A 323 11.80 -6.90 -12.41
N ALA A 324 11.18 -5.72 -12.24
CA ALA A 324 9.77 -5.60 -11.88
C ALA A 324 8.84 -6.20 -12.95
N CYS A 325 9.16 -6.03 -14.24
CA CYS A 325 8.39 -6.65 -15.33
C CYS A 325 8.60 -8.16 -15.39
N LEU A 326 9.84 -8.63 -15.25
CA LEU A 326 10.18 -10.05 -15.25
C LEU A 326 9.54 -10.80 -14.07
N ALA A 327 9.47 -10.20 -12.87
CA ALA A 327 8.85 -10.80 -11.70
C ALA A 327 7.33 -11.07 -11.86
N VAL A 328 6.65 -10.27 -12.69
CA VAL A 328 5.20 -10.39 -12.97
C VAL A 328 4.91 -11.41 -14.10
N LEU A 329 5.91 -11.71 -14.95
CA LEU A 329 5.72 -12.59 -16.09
C LEU A 329 5.80 -14.07 -15.70
N PRO A 330 4.75 -14.88 -15.91
CA PRO A 330 4.77 -16.29 -15.58
C PRO A 330 5.65 -17.09 -16.57
N GLY A 331 6.41 -18.05 -16.04
CA GLY A 331 7.24 -18.96 -16.81
C GLY A 331 8.55 -18.35 -17.30
N SER A 332 9.30 -19.13 -18.08
CA SER A 332 10.65 -18.77 -18.53
C SER A 332 10.67 -18.19 -19.94
N ILE A 333 11.34 -17.03 -20.11
CA ILE A 333 11.75 -16.51 -21.42
C ILE A 333 13.06 -17.19 -21.89
N MET A 334 13.91 -17.61 -20.96
CA MET A 334 15.24 -18.19 -21.22
C MET A 334 15.47 -19.47 -20.39
N PRO A 335 14.97 -20.63 -20.84
CA PRO A 335 15.23 -21.89 -20.15
C PRO A 335 16.74 -22.17 -20.12
N PRO A 336 17.30 -22.66 -19.00
CA PRO A 336 16.61 -23.32 -17.88
C PRO A 336 16.10 -22.41 -16.74
N TYR A 337 16.30 -21.09 -16.80
CA TYR A 337 16.03 -20.18 -15.67
C TYR A 337 14.62 -19.60 -15.71
N ASP A 338 13.94 -19.48 -14.57
CA ASP A 338 12.64 -18.80 -14.54
C ASP A 338 12.80 -17.27 -14.60
N ASN A 339 11.79 -16.55 -15.10
CA ASN A 339 11.86 -15.07 -15.15
C ASN A 339 12.02 -14.47 -13.75
N GLN A 340 11.47 -15.13 -12.73
CA GLN A 340 11.65 -14.73 -11.33
C GLN A 340 13.09 -14.90 -10.82
N ASP A 341 13.88 -15.85 -11.34
CA ASP A 341 15.28 -16.02 -10.97
C ASP A 341 16.14 -14.90 -11.59
N VAL A 342 15.86 -14.55 -12.85
CA VAL A 342 16.51 -13.42 -13.55
C VAL A 342 16.15 -12.08 -12.91
N ALA A 343 14.89 -11.88 -12.54
CA ALA A 343 14.47 -10.70 -11.79
C ALA A 343 15.20 -10.62 -10.43
N ALA A 344 15.40 -11.75 -9.74
CA ALA A 344 16.04 -11.77 -8.43
C ALA A 344 17.53 -11.41 -8.54
N SER A 345 18.25 -11.95 -9.54
CA SER A 345 19.66 -11.61 -9.76
C SER A 345 19.86 -10.14 -10.13
N LEU A 346 18.98 -9.56 -10.94
CA LEU A 346 18.99 -8.13 -11.26
C LEU A 346 18.80 -7.25 -10.01
N VAL A 347 17.88 -7.62 -9.11
CA VAL A 347 17.64 -6.88 -7.86
C VAL A 347 18.82 -7.03 -6.89
N MET A 348 19.38 -8.24 -6.77
CA MET A 348 20.56 -8.48 -5.92
C MET A 348 21.78 -7.68 -6.40
N ALA A 349 22.02 -7.61 -7.72
CA ALA A 349 23.11 -6.81 -8.28
C ALA A 349 22.96 -5.29 -7.98
N VAL A 350 21.73 -4.79 -7.79
CA VAL A 350 21.50 -3.40 -7.33
C VAL A 350 21.75 -3.29 -5.82
N LEU A 351 21.30 -4.26 -5.02
CA LEU A 351 21.49 -4.29 -3.55
C LEU A 351 22.95 -4.51 -3.13
N GLU A 352 23.77 -5.19 -3.95
CA GLU A 352 25.20 -5.33 -3.72
C GLU A 352 25.95 -3.99 -3.83
N ARG A 353 25.51 -3.12 -4.75
CA ARG A 353 26.08 -1.78 -4.98
C ARG A 353 25.49 -0.73 -4.02
N ASP A 354 24.19 -0.79 -3.73
CA ASP A 354 23.52 0.03 -2.72
C ASP A 354 22.56 -0.83 -1.87
N GLN A 355 23.05 -1.30 -0.73
CA GLN A 355 22.25 -2.06 0.24
C GLN A 355 21.06 -1.26 0.79
N GLY A 356 21.10 0.07 0.72
CA GLY A 356 20.05 0.98 1.14
C GLY A 356 19.01 1.29 0.06
N HIS A 357 19.15 0.76 -1.15
CA HIS A 357 18.33 1.14 -2.29
C HIS A 357 16.85 0.74 -2.08
N TRP A 358 16.03 1.75 -1.76
CA TRP A 358 14.66 1.60 -1.29
C TRP A 358 13.78 0.71 -2.20
N ASP A 359 13.78 1.00 -3.51
CA ASP A 359 12.93 0.28 -4.45
C ASP A 359 13.44 -1.14 -4.74
N ALA A 360 14.75 -1.38 -4.58
CA ALA A 360 15.34 -2.70 -4.73
C ALA A 360 14.98 -3.59 -3.54
N GLN A 361 15.09 -3.07 -2.31
CA GLN A 361 14.60 -3.75 -1.10
C GLN A 361 13.11 -4.05 -1.18
N ARG A 362 12.29 -3.09 -1.63
CA ARG A 362 10.84 -3.27 -1.80
C ARG A 362 10.49 -4.34 -2.83
N LEU A 363 11.17 -4.35 -3.98
CA LEU A 363 10.96 -5.34 -5.03
C LEU A 363 11.43 -6.74 -4.57
N TYR A 364 12.62 -6.85 -3.97
CA TYR A 364 13.13 -8.08 -3.37
C TYR A 364 12.14 -8.68 -2.36
N ALA A 365 11.64 -7.86 -1.42
CA ALA A 365 10.69 -8.29 -0.40
C ALA A 365 9.37 -8.78 -1.00
N ARG A 366 8.91 -8.15 -2.10
CA ARG A 366 7.72 -8.61 -2.81
C ARG A 366 7.95 -9.95 -3.51
N MET A 367 9.07 -10.09 -4.22
CA MET A 367 9.45 -11.34 -4.87
C MET A 367 9.66 -12.49 -3.88
N ALA A 368 10.26 -12.23 -2.72
CA ALA A 368 10.39 -13.19 -1.63
C ALA A 368 9.01 -13.65 -1.15
N LEU A 369 8.06 -12.73 -0.96
CA LEU A 369 6.69 -13.06 -0.57
C LEU A 369 5.97 -13.89 -1.63
N ASP A 370 6.07 -13.52 -2.91
CA ASP A 370 5.43 -14.23 -4.03
C ASP A 370 6.04 -15.65 -4.23
N ARG A 371 7.31 -15.86 -3.86
CA ARG A 371 7.98 -17.20 -3.80
C ARG A 371 7.72 -17.97 -2.51
N GLY A 372 6.97 -17.42 -1.56
CA GLY A 372 6.68 -18.05 -0.26
C GLY A 372 7.78 -17.93 0.80
N LEU A 373 8.87 -17.19 0.53
CA LEU A 373 9.96 -16.87 1.45
C LEU A 373 9.52 -15.75 2.43
N ARG A 374 8.52 -16.07 3.26
CA ARG A 374 7.84 -15.09 4.13
C ARG A 374 8.77 -14.47 5.17
N GLU A 375 9.75 -15.22 5.69
CA GLU A 375 10.70 -14.72 6.68
C GLU A 375 11.59 -13.62 6.10
N ASP A 376 12.19 -13.83 4.92
CA ASP A 376 13.00 -12.82 4.23
C ASP A 376 12.19 -11.59 3.85
N ALA A 377 10.98 -11.81 3.31
CA ALA A 377 10.04 -10.73 3.01
C ALA A 377 9.70 -9.89 4.25
N LEU A 378 9.43 -10.53 5.39
CA LEU A 378 9.15 -9.87 6.67
C LEU A 378 10.35 -9.06 7.17
N LYS A 379 11.56 -9.63 7.18
CA LYS A 379 12.80 -8.95 7.59
C LYS A 379 13.08 -7.69 6.77
N VAL A 380 12.84 -7.74 5.46
CA VAL A 380 13.03 -6.60 4.57
C VAL A 380 11.89 -5.58 4.73
N ALA A 381 10.63 -6.02 4.86
CA ALA A 381 9.49 -5.15 5.12
C ALA A 381 9.64 -4.37 6.44
N LEU A 382 10.16 -5.00 7.50
CA LEU A 382 10.49 -4.34 8.76
C LEU A 382 11.56 -3.25 8.57
N ARG A 383 12.67 -3.57 7.87
CA ARG A 383 13.72 -2.59 7.53
C ARG A 383 13.14 -1.38 6.77
N LEU A 384 12.29 -1.63 5.78
CA LEU A 384 11.60 -0.59 5.00
C LEU A 384 10.71 0.30 5.89
N VAL A 385 9.87 -0.29 6.73
CA VAL A 385 8.96 0.49 7.61
C VAL A 385 9.74 1.27 8.68
N VAL A 386 10.84 0.74 9.21
CA VAL A 386 11.73 1.48 10.14
C VAL A 386 12.43 2.65 9.42
N ALA A 387 12.92 2.45 8.20
CA ALA A 387 13.61 3.50 7.45
C ALA A 387 12.66 4.62 6.97
N ARG A 388 11.40 4.31 6.61
CA ARG A 388 10.39 5.31 6.18
C ARG A 388 9.00 5.02 6.79
N PRO A 389 8.77 5.31 8.08
CA PRO A 389 7.53 4.92 8.79
C PRO A 389 6.25 5.59 8.29
N LYS A 390 6.37 6.65 7.47
CA LYS A 390 5.24 7.33 6.82
C LYS A 390 4.89 6.75 5.45
N HIS A 391 5.71 5.85 4.89
CA HIS A 391 5.52 5.33 3.53
C HIS A 391 4.46 4.21 3.51
N SER A 392 3.29 4.50 2.95
CA SER A 392 2.15 3.57 2.88
C SER A 392 2.52 2.23 2.23
N GLY A 393 3.27 2.25 1.12
CA GLY A 393 3.66 1.03 0.40
C GLY A 393 4.59 0.08 1.20
N ALA A 394 5.28 0.57 2.23
CA ALA A 394 6.10 -0.28 3.10
C ALA A 394 5.24 -0.93 4.19
N LYS A 395 4.32 -0.16 4.79
CA LYS A 395 3.30 -0.68 5.70
C LYS A 395 2.40 -1.71 5.04
N ALA A 396 2.02 -1.47 3.78
CA ALA A 396 1.22 -2.40 2.97
C ALA A 396 1.93 -3.76 2.86
N LEU A 397 3.20 -3.77 2.46
CA LEU A 397 4.00 -4.98 2.33
C LEU A 397 4.19 -5.70 3.67
N LEU A 398 4.40 -4.97 4.76
CA LEU A 398 4.45 -5.55 6.12
C LEU A 398 3.10 -6.19 6.51
N ALA A 399 1.98 -5.58 6.15
CA ALA A 399 0.64 -6.15 6.36
C ALA A 399 0.31 -7.34 5.43
N GLU A 400 0.94 -7.42 4.25
CA GLU A 400 0.88 -8.61 3.39
C GLU A 400 1.71 -9.78 3.95
N CYS A 401 2.81 -9.51 4.65
CA CYS A 401 3.57 -10.53 5.39
C CYS A 401 2.84 -11.01 6.66
N LEU A 402 2.10 -10.12 7.33
CA LEU A 402 1.41 -10.36 8.61
C LEU A 402 -0.11 -10.55 8.41
N GLN A 403 -0.49 -11.68 7.83
CA GLN A 403 -1.89 -11.95 7.47
C GLN A 403 -2.73 -12.53 8.63
N ASP A 404 -2.10 -13.29 9.51
CA ASP A 404 -2.72 -14.11 10.55
C ASP A 404 -1.85 -14.18 11.84
N GLU A 405 -2.36 -14.81 12.90
CA GLU A 405 -1.62 -14.96 14.16
C GLU A 405 -0.34 -15.81 14.00
N ALA A 406 -0.34 -16.82 13.12
CA ALA A 406 0.82 -17.66 12.86
C ALA A 406 1.98 -16.85 12.24
N SER A 407 1.68 -15.93 11.33
CA SER A 407 2.67 -15.01 10.75
C SER A 407 3.22 -14.00 11.75
N CYS A 408 2.47 -13.68 12.82
CA CYS A 408 2.99 -12.90 13.93
C CYS A 408 4.03 -13.68 14.75
N LEU A 409 3.99 -15.02 14.78
CA LEU A 409 5.01 -15.84 15.46
C LEU A 409 6.40 -15.65 14.82
N MET A 410 6.49 -15.62 13.48
CA MET A 410 7.74 -15.32 12.78
C MET A 410 8.32 -13.95 13.16
N LEU A 411 7.45 -12.94 13.37
CA LEU A 411 7.88 -11.63 13.86
C LEU A 411 8.40 -11.71 15.30
N TYR A 412 7.76 -12.50 16.16
CA TYR A 412 8.22 -12.67 17.54
C TYR A 412 9.58 -13.37 17.60
N ASP A 413 9.78 -14.43 16.82
CA ASP A 413 11.07 -15.12 16.72
C ASP A 413 12.18 -14.19 16.21
N GLU A 414 11.91 -13.38 15.18
CA GLU A 414 12.87 -12.39 14.67
C GLU A 414 13.20 -11.27 15.67
N LEU A 415 12.24 -10.91 16.54
CA LEU A 415 12.45 -9.97 17.64
C LEU A 415 13.09 -10.63 18.88
N GLY A 416 13.48 -11.92 18.81
CA GLY A 416 14.05 -12.68 19.92
C GLY A 416 13.06 -12.96 21.07
N LEU A 417 11.76 -12.80 20.81
CA LEU A 417 10.68 -12.91 21.79
C LEU A 417 10.25 -14.36 21.98
N ARG A 418 11.03 -15.13 22.75
CA ARG A 418 10.56 -16.43 23.25
C ARG A 418 9.45 -16.24 24.28
N PHE A 419 8.32 -16.89 24.06
CA PHE A 419 7.25 -16.97 25.04
C PHE A 419 7.30 -18.32 25.74
N PRO A 420 6.95 -18.39 27.04
CA PRO A 420 6.74 -19.68 27.67
C PRO A 420 5.61 -20.37 26.91
N ASP A 421 5.90 -21.54 26.34
CA ASP A 421 4.87 -22.37 25.71
C ASP A 421 3.69 -22.46 26.65
N LYS A 422 2.50 -22.21 26.11
CA LYS A 422 1.24 -22.23 26.86
C LYS A 422 0.88 -23.70 27.12
N GLN A 423 1.70 -24.37 27.95
CA GLN A 423 1.68 -25.82 28.13
C GLN A 423 0.26 -26.26 28.45
N PRO A 424 -0.37 -27.09 27.59
CA PRO A 424 -1.76 -27.45 27.76
C PRO A 424 -1.91 -28.45 28.91
N GLY A 425 -2.05 -27.91 30.13
CA GLY A 425 -2.60 -28.62 31.28
C GLY A 425 -1.82 -29.88 31.72
N ALA A 426 -0.50 -29.90 31.58
CA ALA A 426 0.35 -30.99 32.09
C ALA A 426 0.42 -30.96 33.64
N ALA A 427 -0.68 -31.39 34.27
CA ALA A 427 -0.79 -31.52 35.71
C ALA A 427 0.10 -32.67 36.21
N GLY A 428 1.29 -32.32 36.72
CA GLY A 428 2.08 -33.19 37.57
C GLY A 428 3.39 -33.70 36.98
N THR A 429 4.48 -32.98 37.26
CA THR A 429 5.77 -33.59 37.68
C THR A 429 6.61 -32.51 38.36
N ALA A 430 6.40 -32.33 39.66
CA ALA A 430 7.20 -31.41 40.47
C ALA A 430 8.62 -31.97 40.65
N GLY A 431 9.66 -31.22 40.32
CA GLY A 431 11.03 -31.71 40.56
C GLY A 431 12.21 -30.99 39.88
N HIS A 432 12.09 -29.73 39.42
CA HIS A 432 13.24 -28.96 38.92
C HIS A 432 13.44 -27.67 39.71
N SER A 433 14.67 -27.46 40.19
CA SER A 433 15.03 -26.41 41.15
C SER A 433 15.04 -25.00 40.52
N PRO A 434 14.60 -23.95 41.24
CA PRO A 434 14.36 -22.61 40.68
C PRO A 434 15.59 -21.66 40.66
N ASP A 435 16.80 -22.17 40.90
CA ASP A 435 17.93 -21.34 41.35
C ASP A 435 18.89 -20.89 40.22
N SER A 436 18.38 -20.10 39.26
CA SER A 436 19.18 -19.12 38.47
C SER A 436 18.31 -18.31 37.50
N ILE A 437 17.58 -17.31 38.01
CA ILE A 437 16.89 -16.31 37.17
C ILE A 437 17.61 -14.96 37.31
N SER A 438 18.33 -14.56 36.27
CA SER A 438 19.07 -13.30 36.20
C SER A 438 18.12 -12.10 36.17
N SER A 439 18.23 -11.21 37.16
CA SER A 439 17.33 -10.08 37.39
C SER A 439 17.52 -8.86 36.46
N SER A 440 18.18 -9.04 35.31
CA SER A 440 18.66 -7.95 34.43
C SER A 440 17.78 -7.61 33.22
N SER A 441 16.63 -8.28 33.03
CA SER A 441 15.86 -8.24 31.77
C SER A 441 14.75 -7.17 31.66
N SER A 442 14.45 -6.41 32.72
CA SER A 442 13.26 -5.53 32.75
C SER A 442 13.27 -4.40 31.71
N SER A 443 14.43 -3.86 31.37
CA SER A 443 14.55 -2.70 30.46
C SER A 443 14.24 -3.01 28.99
N GLY A 444 14.36 -4.27 28.55
CA GLY A 444 14.11 -4.64 27.15
C GLY A 444 12.63 -4.62 26.78
N ASN A 445 11.77 -4.99 27.72
CA ASN A 445 10.35 -5.27 27.47
C ASN A 445 9.57 -4.07 26.94
N SER A 446 9.81 -2.87 27.49
CA SER A 446 9.10 -1.65 27.08
C SER A 446 9.45 -1.19 25.66
N SER A 447 10.71 -1.34 25.24
CA SER A 447 11.13 -1.04 23.86
C SER A 447 10.47 -1.99 22.87
N THR A 448 10.46 -3.29 23.19
CA THR A 448 9.82 -4.28 22.32
C THR A 448 8.29 -4.15 22.31
N ALA A 449 7.66 -3.79 23.43
CA ALA A 449 6.23 -3.46 23.47
C ALA A 449 5.88 -2.29 22.55
N ALA A 450 6.71 -1.24 22.52
CA ALA A 450 6.55 -0.09 21.63
C ALA A 450 6.71 -0.49 20.15
N ALA A 451 7.69 -1.34 19.82
CA ALA A 451 7.89 -1.86 18.48
C ALA A 451 6.67 -2.69 18.00
N LEU A 452 6.17 -3.60 18.83
CA LEU A 452 4.98 -4.39 18.53
C LEU A 452 3.72 -3.53 18.35
N ALA A 453 3.51 -2.54 19.23
CA ALA A 453 2.38 -1.61 19.10
C ALA A 453 2.48 -0.77 17.82
N PHE A 454 3.67 -0.33 17.43
CA PHE A 454 3.90 0.37 16.17
C PHE A 454 3.57 -0.51 14.96
N VAL A 455 4.09 -1.76 14.89
CA VAL A 455 3.74 -2.71 13.83
C VAL A 455 2.23 -3.00 13.82
N ALA A 456 1.59 -3.14 14.98
CA ALA A 456 0.15 -3.32 15.07
C ALA A 456 -0.65 -2.17 14.44
N THR A 457 -0.23 -0.91 14.65
CA THR A 457 -0.86 0.23 13.96
C THR A 457 -0.60 0.21 12.46
N ALA A 458 0.58 -0.20 12.01
CA ALA A 458 0.90 -0.31 10.59
C ALA A 458 0.02 -1.36 9.87
N VAL A 459 -0.25 -2.52 10.48
CA VAL A 459 -1.12 -3.55 9.87
C VAL A 459 -2.62 -3.23 10.01
N LYS A 460 -3.01 -2.48 11.05
CA LYS A 460 -4.37 -1.95 11.23
C LYS A 460 -4.80 -1.05 10.08
N ASP A 461 -3.91 -0.20 9.58
CA ASP A 461 -4.16 0.70 8.45
C ASP A 461 -4.59 -0.04 7.17
N PHE A 462 -4.27 -1.34 7.04
CA PHE A 462 -4.60 -2.21 5.90
C PHE A 462 -5.64 -3.29 6.24
N GLY A 463 -6.40 -3.12 7.32
CA GLY A 463 -7.52 -4.00 7.67
C GLY A 463 -7.13 -5.39 8.19
N LYS A 464 -5.86 -5.62 8.53
CA LYS A 464 -5.39 -6.88 9.15
C LYS A 464 -5.70 -6.89 10.65
N VAL A 465 -7.00 -6.95 10.98
CA VAL A 465 -7.50 -6.75 12.35
C VAL A 465 -7.01 -7.85 13.31
N ASP A 466 -7.01 -9.12 12.91
CA ASP A 466 -6.56 -10.22 13.79
C ASP A 466 -5.06 -10.17 14.10
N ALA A 467 -4.22 -9.90 13.10
CA ALA A 467 -2.79 -9.65 13.32
C ALA A 467 -2.57 -8.43 14.24
N CYS A 468 -3.33 -7.34 14.03
CA CYS A 468 -3.30 -6.17 14.91
C CYS A 468 -3.64 -6.54 16.37
N ILE A 469 -4.69 -7.33 16.59
CA ILE A 469 -5.12 -7.82 17.92
C ILE A 469 -4.03 -8.68 18.56
N ALA A 470 -3.45 -9.64 17.84
CA ALA A 470 -2.38 -10.50 18.35
C ALA A 470 -1.17 -9.69 18.81
N LEU A 471 -0.71 -8.75 17.99
CA LEU A 471 0.42 -7.87 18.30
C LEU A 471 0.14 -6.95 19.50
N LEU A 472 -1.09 -6.43 19.61
CA LEU A 472 -1.49 -5.56 20.72
C LEU A 472 -1.69 -6.31 22.03
N HIS A 473 -2.24 -7.52 22.01
CA HIS A 473 -2.23 -8.41 23.18
C HIS A 473 -0.80 -8.63 23.67
N ARG A 474 0.15 -8.85 22.75
CA ARG A 474 1.55 -9.06 23.12
C ARG A 474 2.25 -7.80 23.62
N ALA A 475 1.96 -6.63 23.05
CA ALA A 475 2.42 -5.34 23.57
C ALA A 475 1.90 -5.07 25.00
N VAL A 476 0.61 -5.31 25.25
CA VAL A 476 -0.03 -5.18 26.58
C VAL A 476 0.53 -6.21 27.59
N GLN A 477 0.91 -7.41 27.15
CA GLN A 477 1.58 -8.40 28.03
C GLN A 477 3.00 -7.97 28.43
N LEU A 478 3.72 -7.27 27.56
CA LEU A 478 5.08 -6.78 27.83
C LEU A 478 5.08 -5.46 28.64
N ASP A 479 4.09 -4.60 28.45
CA ASP A 479 3.92 -3.32 29.15
C ASP A 479 2.44 -3.07 29.51
N PRO A 480 1.93 -3.75 30.57
CA PRO A 480 0.51 -3.71 30.95
C PRO A 480 0.07 -2.37 31.57
N ALA A 481 1.01 -1.49 31.93
CA ALA A 481 0.70 -0.18 32.48
C ALA A 481 0.35 0.86 31.39
N ASN A 482 0.64 0.57 30.13
CA ASN A 482 0.56 1.52 29.03
C ASN A 482 -0.89 1.74 28.53
N PRO A 483 -1.50 2.92 28.75
CA PRO A 483 -2.86 3.20 28.29
C PRO A 483 -2.99 3.11 26.77
N SER A 484 -1.94 3.47 26.02
CA SER A 484 -1.99 3.53 24.56
C SER A 484 -2.12 2.14 23.94
N TYR A 485 -1.47 1.13 24.51
CA TYR A 485 -1.52 -0.24 23.99
C TYR A 485 -2.86 -0.90 24.33
N CYS A 486 -3.37 -0.73 25.55
CA CYS A 486 -4.70 -1.20 25.93
C CYS A 486 -5.78 -0.53 25.07
N LEU A 487 -5.76 0.81 24.94
CA LEU A 487 -6.74 1.54 24.14
C LEU A 487 -6.75 1.06 22.68
N ASN A 488 -5.57 0.88 22.08
CA ASN A 488 -5.47 0.34 20.73
C ASN A 488 -6.00 -1.09 20.62
N LEU A 489 -5.77 -1.94 21.62
CA LEU A 489 -6.30 -3.31 21.70
C LEU A 489 -7.83 -3.32 21.75
N VAL A 490 -8.41 -2.51 22.65
CA VAL A 490 -9.87 -2.34 22.77
C VAL A 490 -10.46 -1.87 21.44
N HIS A 491 -9.85 -0.89 20.77
CA HIS A 491 -10.27 -0.46 19.42
C HIS A 491 -10.14 -1.56 18.35
N ALA A 492 -9.13 -2.42 18.42
CA ALA A 492 -8.97 -3.51 17.45
C ALA A 492 -10.04 -4.59 17.65
N LEU A 493 -10.38 -4.90 18.90
CA LEU A 493 -11.48 -5.81 19.27
C LEU A 493 -12.85 -5.21 18.91
N GLU A 494 -13.07 -3.89 19.12
CA GLU A 494 -14.23 -3.14 18.61
C GLU A 494 -14.38 -3.31 17.08
N LEU A 495 -13.28 -3.18 16.31
CA LEU A 495 -13.29 -3.37 14.85
C LEU A 495 -13.64 -4.81 14.44
N ARG A 496 -13.23 -5.81 15.22
CA ARG A 496 -13.62 -7.23 15.02
C ARG A 496 -15.07 -7.53 15.46
N GLN A 497 -15.78 -6.56 16.06
CA GLN A 497 -17.08 -6.75 16.73
C GLN A 497 -17.01 -7.70 17.94
N ASP A 498 -15.82 -7.91 18.51
CA ASP A 498 -15.60 -8.72 19.71
C ASP A 498 -15.77 -7.85 20.97
N LEU A 499 -17.01 -7.43 21.20
CA LEU A 499 -17.36 -6.41 22.20
C LEU A 499 -17.11 -6.90 23.62
N GLN A 500 -17.28 -8.20 23.87
CA GLN A 500 -16.99 -8.82 25.15
C GLN A 500 -15.49 -8.75 25.43
N ALA A 501 -14.62 -9.24 24.52
CA ALA A 501 -13.18 -9.18 24.72
C ALA A 501 -12.67 -7.73 24.81
N ALA A 502 -13.29 -6.78 24.09
CA ALA A 502 -12.98 -5.36 24.19
C ALA A 502 -13.26 -4.81 25.60
N ALA A 503 -14.43 -5.12 26.18
CA ALA A 503 -14.78 -4.72 27.54
C ALA A 503 -13.87 -5.40 28.58
N GLU A 504 -13.54 -6.68 28.39
CA GLU A 504 -12.64 -7.43 29.27
C GLU A 504 -11.21 -6.88 29.25
N ALA A 505 -10.63 -6.61 28.08
CA ALA A 505 -9.30 -6.03 27.94
C ALA A 505 -9.19 -4.64 28.60
N GLY A 506 -10.26 -3.83 28.48
CA GLY A 506 -10.36 -2.54 29.13
C GLY A 506 -10.51 -2.64 30.65
N ARG A 507 -11.37 -3.55 31.14
CA ARG A 507 -11.51 -3.87 32.58
C ARG A 507 -10.18 -4.33 33.18
N ASP A 508 -9.48 -5.24 32.51
CA ASP A 508 -8.18 -5.77 32.94
C ASP A 508 -7.15 -4.65 33.09
N TYR A 509 -7.14 -3.67 32.19
CA TYR A 509 -6.30 -2.49 32.33
C TYR A 509 -6.73 -1.62 33.52
N CYS A 510 -8.03 -1.34 33.67
CA CYS A 510 -8.58 -0.55 34.78
C CYS A 510 -8.23 -1.16 36.16
N CYS A 511 -8.33 -2.49 36.31
CA CYS A 511 -7.98 -3.18 37.55
C CYS A 511 -6.47 -3.22 37.85
N ARG A 512 -5.61 -3.16 36.81
CA ARG A 512 -4.14 -3.16 36.97
C ARG A 512 -3.53 -1.77 37.10
N CYS A 513 -4.20 -0.74 36.58
CA CYS A 513 -3.68 0.61 36.52
C CYS A 513 -4.05 1.39 37.80
N GLY A 514 -3.05 1.71 38.63
CA GLY A 514 -3.21 2.59 39.80
C GLY A 514 -3.47 4.07 39.49
N SER A 515 -3.83 4.42 38.25
CA SER A 515 -4.12 5.80 37.85
C SER A 515 -5.54 6.22 38.23
N ARG A 516 -5.78 7.53 38.25
CA ARG A 516 -7.11 8.13 38.48
C ARG A 516 -7.58 8.84 37.23
N LEU A 517 -8.87 8.74 36.93
CA LEU A 517 -9.53 9.48 35.86
C LEU A 517 -10.61 10.38 36.44
N ALA A 518 -10.56 11.68 36.13
CA ALA A 518 -11.47 12.70 36.67
C ALA A 518 -11.62 12.65 38.21
N GLY A 519 -10.60 12.16 38.92
CA GLY A 519 -10.60 11.99 40.38
C GLY A 519 -11.11 10.63 40.89
N ARG A 520 -11.80 9.82 40.10
CA ARG A 520 -12.12 8.42 40.46
C ARG A 520 -10.92 7.50 40.24
N SER A 521 -10.83 6.39 40.97
CA SER A 521 -9.82 5.36 40.70
C SER A 521 -10.20 4.61 39.42
N LEU A 522 -9.22 4.19 38.62
CA LEU A 522 -9.52 3.26 37.52
C LEU A 522 -9.98 1.89 38.05
N VAL A 523 -9.61 1.52 39.28
CA VAL A 523 -10.12 0.29 39.94
C VAL A 523 -11.65 0.34 40.09
N ASP A 524 -12.20 1.48 40.55
CA ASP A 524 -13.65 1.70 40.66
C ASP A 524 -14.35 1.54 39.29
N VAL A 525 -13.71 2.02 38.22
CA VAL A 525 -14.20 1.85 36.83
C VAL A 525 -14.13 0.37 36.41
N GLY A 526 -13.11 -0.38 36.83
CA GLY A 526 -13.01 -1.82 36.60
C GLY A 526 -14.12 -2.62 37.31
N GLU A 527 -14.51 -2.23 38.52
CA GLU A 527 -15.67 -2.81 39.22
C GLU A 527 -16.98 -2.51 38.49
N LEU A 528 -17.19 -1.25 38.04
CA LEU A 528 -18.35 -0.89 37.23
C LEU A 528 -18.41 -1.69 35.92
N LEU A 529 -17.30 -1.84 35.21
CA LEU A 529 -17.20 -2.67 33.99
C LEU A 529 -17.47 -4.16 34.29
N SER A 530 -17.16 -4.64 35.49
CA SER A 530 -17.48 -6.01 35.94
C SER A 530 -18.97 -6.24 36.19
N SER A 531 -19.75 -5.17 36.40
CA SER A 531 -21.20 -5.24 36.58
C SER A 531 -22.00 -5.23 35.27
N LEU A 532 -21.34 -4.98 34.12
CA LEU A 532 -22.00 -4.97 32.82
C LEU A 532 -22.42 -6.40 32.40
N PRO A 533 -23.60 -6.56 31.77
CA PRO A 533 -24.01 -7.85 31.21
C PRO A 533 -23.13 -8.23 30.01
N GLU A 534 -23.02 -9.53 29.73
CA GLU A 534 -22.25 -10.04 28.58
C GLU A 534 -22.66 -9.39 27.25
N LEU A 535 -21.70 -8.77 26.57
CA LEU A 535 -21.89 -8.04 25.32
C LEU A 535 -21.72 -8.98 24.11
N ARG A 536 -22.74 -9.81 23.88
CA ARG A 536 -22.82 -10.76 22.76
C ARG A 536 -23.24 -10.13 21.43
N ASN A 537 -23.87 -8.95 21.43
CA ASN A 537 -24.39 -8.29 20.23
C ASN A 537 -24.37 -6.76 20.39
N PRO A 538 -23.98 -5.98 19.36
CA PRO A 538 -24.06 -4.51 19.40
C PRO A 538 -25.44 -3.94 19.73
N LEU A 539 -26.54 -4.66 19.47
CA LEU A 539 -27.90 -4.25 19.90
C LEU A 539 -28.10 -4.28 21.42
N GLN A 540 -27.27 -5.00 22.17
CA GLN A 540 -27.29 -4.96 23.64
C GLN A 540 -26.73 -3.64 24.19
N LEU A 541 -26.11 -2.80 23.35
CA LEU A 541 -25.76 -1.41 23.66
C LEU A 541 -27.01 -0.48 23.68
N THR A 542 -28.20 -0.99 23.93
CA THR A 542 -29.40 -0.15 24.11
C THR A 542 -29.35 0.68 25.39
N TRP A 543 -28.57 0.25 26.39
CA TRP A 543 -28.20 1.09 27.55
C TRP A 543 -27.26 2.25 27.18
N TYR A 544 -26.59 2.17 26.03
CA TYR A 544 -25.66 3.18 25.50
C TYR A 544 -26.39 4.29 24.72
N THR A 545 -27.59 3.99 24.18
CA THR A 545 -28.47 4.97 23.53
C THR A 545 -29.56 5.50 24.45
N ALA A 546 -29.73 4.93 25.65
CA ALA A 546 -30.57 5.49 26.69
C ALA A 546 -30.13 6.93 27.00
N PRO A 547 -31.06 7.89 27.13
CA PRO A 547 -30.69 9.26 27.46
C PRO A 547 -29.92 9.27 28.78
N PRO A 548 -28.79 9.97 28.85
CA PRO A 548 -27.87 9.83 29.96
C PRO A 548 -28.52 10.13 31.31
N LEU A 549 -28.38 9.18 32.25
CA LEU A 549 -29.01 9.26 33.57
C LEU A 549 -28.63 10.55 34.35
N TRP A 550 -27.46 11.13 34.06
CA TRP A 550 -26.96 12.39 34.64
C TRP A 550 -27.90 13.59 34.44
N GLY A 551 -28.74 13.61 33.39
CA GLY A 551 -29.70 14.69 33.19
C GLY A 551 -30.77 14.79 34.30
N SER A 552 -31.16 13.67 34.92
CA SER A 552 -32.34 13.64 35.79
C SER A 552 -32.09 14.21 37.20
N GLU A 553 -30.90 14.04 37.76
CA GLU A 553 -30.61 14.41 39.16
C GLU A 553 -30.10 15.84 39.30
N GLN A 554 -29.18 16.26 38.42
CA GLN A 554 -28.66 17.63 38.44
C GLN A 554 -29.74 18.63 38.00
N GLN A 555 -30.62 18.25 37.06
CA GLN A 555 -31.78 19.04 36.69
C GLN A 555 -32.91 18.96 37.73
N ARG A 556 -33.03 17.88 38.54
CA ARG A 556 -33.86 17.89 39.77
C ARG A 556 -33.33 18.87 40.81
N ARG A 557 -32.01 18.99 40.98
CA ARG A 557 -31.40 19.97 41.91
C ARG A 557 -31.58 21.41 41.41
N GLN A 558 -31.49 21.67 40.11
CA GLN A 558 -31.74 23.00 39.53
C GLN A 558 -33.24 23.37 39.47
N ASN A 559 -34.14 22.39 39.29
CA ASN A 559 -35.59 22.60 39.29
C ASN A 559 -36.22 22.52 40.70
N GLN A 560 -35.44 22.36 41.78
CA GLN A 560 -35.92 22.61 43.14
C GLN A 560 -36.05 24.12 43.36
N VAL A 561 -37.16 24.67 42.87
CA VAL A 561 -37.65 25.98 43.32
C VAL A 561 -37.87 25.89 44.84
N PRO A 562 -37.25 26.74 45.66
CA PRO A 562 -37.46 26.72 47.10
C PRO A 562 -38.95 27.02 47.41
N PRO A 563 -39.55 26.36 48.42
CA PRO A 563 -40.96 26.56 48.73
C PRO A 563 -41.22 28.00 49.16
N PRO A 564 -42.27 28.67 48.63
CA PRO A 564 -42.60 30.04 48.99
C PRO A 564 -43.28 30.08 50.37
N GLY A 565 -42.49 30.18 51.44
CA GLY A 565 -43.03 30.13 52.80
C GLY A 565 -42.02 30.09 53.94
N ALA A 566 -41.02 30.98 53.92
CA ALA A 566 -40.16 31.24 55.08
C ALA A 566 -39.93 32.76 55.21
N ALA A 567 -40.84 33.43 55.91
CA ALA A 567 -40.75 34.86 56.17
C ALA A 567 -40.00 35.15 57.49
N GLU A 568 -39.13 36.14 57.42
CA GLU A 568 -38.77 37.17 58.41
C GLU A 568 -39.00 36.91 59.92
N GLU A 569 -37.89 36.92 60.67
CA GLU A 569 -37.64 37.61 61.96
C GLU A 569 -36.13 37.42 62.26
N SER A 570 -35.35 38.30 62.93
CA SER A 570 -35.46 39.70 63.37
C SER A 570 -34.06 40.18 63.85
N CYS A 571 -33.92 41.46 64.26
CA CYS A 571 -32.76 42.11 64.92
C CYS A 571 -31.51 42.38 64.02
N ARG A 572 -31.07 43.64 63.75
CA ARG A 572 -30.69 44.83 64.57
C ARG A 572 -29.22 44.83 65.08
N GLY A 573 -28.53 45.97 64.90
CA GLY A 573 -27.18 46.30 65.38
C GLY A 573 -26.23 46.64 64.22
N ASP A 574 -26.13 47.91 63.79
CA ASP A 574 -25.13 48.92 64.22
C ASP A 574 -23.69 48.52 63.78
N GLY A 575 -23.08 49.17 62.78
CA GLY A 575 -22.26 50.40 62.93
C GLY A 575 -20.76 50.02 62.95
N SER A 576 -19.77 50.71 62.36
CA SER A 576 -19.65 52.10 61.91
C SER A 576 -18.32 52.35 61.15
N GLY A 577 -18.30 53.22 60.13
CA GLY A 577 -17.11 53.94 59.57
C GLY A 577 -15.96 53.11 58.94
N GLY A 578 -15.12 53.63 58.04
CA GLY A 578 -15.08 54.87 57.25
C GLY A 578 -14.30 54.56 55.95
N ASP A 579 -14.58 55.18 54.79
CA ASP A 579 -14.32 56.58 54.36
C ASP A 579 -12.91 56.77 53.74
N ASP A 580 -12.80 57.75 52.83
CA ASP A 580 -11.65 58.07 51.93
C ASP A 580 -11.23 56.98 50.90
N GLY A 581 -11.05 57.26 49.60
CA GLY A 581 -11.23 58.50 48.82
C GLY A 581 -10.91 58.26 47.33
N GLY A 582 -11.45 59.07 46.41
CA GLY A 582 -11.13 59.03 44.96
C GLY A 582 -9.86 59.85 44.60
N PRO A 583 -9.73 60.41 43.37
CA PRO A 583 -10.61 60.27 42.19
C PRO A 583 -9.90 60.21 40.80
N GLN A 584 -10.71 60.04 39.74
CA GLN A 584 -10.58 60.61 38.37
C GLN A 584 -9.27 60.51 37.55
N HIS A 585 -9.35 59.86 36.38
CA HIS A 585 -9.48 60.45 35.02
C HIS A 585 -9.57 59.28 34.01
N GLY A 586 -10.24 59.34 32.85
CA GLY A 586 -10.90 60.44 32.15
C GLY A 586 -10.40 60.51 30.70
N GLY A 587 -11.21 60.08 29.72
CA GLY A 587 -10.87 60.25 28.29
C GLY A 587 -11.38 59.13 27.38
N GLY A 588 -12.53 59.33 26.73
CA GLY A 588 -12.99 58.49 25.61
C GLY A 588 -12.67 59.14 24.26
N ARG A 589 -12.73 58.35 23.18
CA ARG A 589 -12.89 58.83 21.79
C ARG A 589 -13.53 57.77 20.90
N ARG A 590 -14.43 58.23 20.02
CA ARG A 590 -14.87 57.54 18.78
C ARG A 590 -13.68 57.56 17.79
N SER A 591 -13.59 56.82 16.68
CA SER A 591 -14.55 56.03 15.90
C SER A 591 -13.80 54.84 15.23
N ASP A 592 -14.13 54.21 14.10
CA ASP A 592 -15.21 54.27 13.08
C ASP A 592 -15.36 52.87 12.41
N ASP A 593 -16.35 52.68 11.52
CA ASP A 593 -16.60 51.42 10.78
C ASP A 593 -15.47 50.97 9.82
N SER A 594 -15.31 49.64 9.66
CA SER A 594 -15.06 49.03 8.34
C SER A 594 -15.30 47.52 8.34
N ALA A 595 -16.27 47.07 7.54
CA ALA A 595 -16.56 45.66 7.32
C ALA A 595 -15.54 44.98 6.40
N ARG A 596 -15.22 43.71 6.68
CA ARG A 596 -14.66 42.80 5.66
C ARG A 596 -15.18 41.38 5.85
N GLY A 597 -15.99 40.93 4.89
CA GLY A 597 -16.70 39.65 4.98
C GLY A 597 -15.79 38.44 4.85
N GLY A 598 -15.94 37.48 5.76
CA GLY A 598 -15.28 36.17 5.68
C GLY A 598 -16.08 35.20 4.82
N ASN A 599 -15.72 35.06 3.54
CA ASN A 599 -16.36 34.11 2.63
C ASN A 599 -15.77 32.71 2.82
N LYS A 600 -16.46 31.83 3.58
CA LYS A 600 -16.09 30.40 3.69
C LYS A 600 -16.83 29.59 2.62
N SER A 601 -16.21 29.45 1.44
CA SER A 601 -16.69 28.53 0.40
C SER A 601 -16.27 27.09 0.72
N THR A 602 -17.19 26.26 1.19
CA THR A 602 -17.00 24.81 1.32
C THR A 602 -17.08 24.13 -0.05
N GLY A 603 -15.95 24.07 -0.76
CA GLY A 603 -15.84 23.28 -1.99
C GLY A 603 -15.85 21.78 -1.69
N HIS A 604 -16.84 21.05 -2.21
CA HIS A 604 -16.82 19.59 -2.17
C HIS A 604 -15.79 19.05 -3.15
N SER A 605 -14.88 18.21 -2.64
CA SER A 605 -13.93 17.44 -3.45
C SER A 605 -14.52 16.06 -3.73
N THR A 606 -14.69 15.73 -5.01
CA THR A 606 -14.97 14.38 -5.48
C THR A 606 -13.93 14.01 -6.53
N ALA A 607 -12.88 13.31 -6.09
CA ALA A 607 -11.89 12.68 -6.96
C ALA A 607 -12.05 11.16 -6.85
N ALA A 608 -12.08 10.48 -8.00
CA ALA A 608 -12.23 9.03 -8.08
C ALA A 608 -10.97 8.40 -8.70
N ALA A 609 -10.28 7.57 -7.93
CA ALA A 609 -9.35 6.53 -8.39
C ALA A 609 -9.05 5.57 -7.22
N THR A 610 -8.88 4.28 -7.53
CA THR A 610 -8.47 3.15 -6.68
C THR A 610 -9.13 3.03 -5.29
N GLY A 611 -10.11 2.13 -5.21
CA GLY A 611 -10.98 1.95 -4.05
C GLY A 611 -10.34 1.26 -2.84
N HIS A 612 -9.81 2.06 -1.91
CA HIS A 612 -9.97 1.83 -0.47
C HIS A 612 -10.09 3.18 0.26
N THR A 613 -11.23 3.86 0.10
CA THR A 613 -11.57 5.02 0.92
C THR A 613 -11.85 4.57 2.36
N PRO A 614 -11.07 4.99 3.38
CA PRO A 614 -11.40 4.68 4.77
C PRO A 614 -12.72 5.37 5.12
N VAL A 615 -13.72 4.59 5.50
CA VAL A 615 -15.02 5.09 5.95
C VAL A 615 -14.80 5.90 7.24
N LYS A 616 -14.75 7.23 7.11
CA LYS A 616 -14.80 8.16 8.26
C LYS A 616 -16.21 8.21 8.83
N ALA A 617 -16.69 7.07 9.34
CA ALA A 617 -17.81 7.06 10.26
C ALA A 617 -17.40 7.84 11.51
N GLY A 618 -18.21 8.82 11.93
CA GLY A 618 -18.02 9.57 13.17
C GLY A 618 -18.29 8.73 14.43
N SER A 619 -17.92 7.46 14.42
CA SER A 619 -18.11 6.53 15.53
C SER A 619 -17.14 6.89 16.64
N ARG A 620 -17.64 7.60 17.66
CA ARG A 620 -16.96 7.71 18.95
C ARG A 620 -16.89 6.32 19.57
N SER A 621 -15.69 5.78 19.69
CA SER A 621 -15.42 4.46 20.29
C SER A 621 -16.20 4.21 21.58
N MET A 622 -16.59 2.95 21.74
CA MET A 622 -17.34 2.44 22.88
C MET A 622 -16.62 2.76 24.18
N TRP A 623 -15.32 2.47 24.20
CA TRP A 623 -14.45 2.73 25.34
C TRP A 623 -14.48 4.18 25.82
N CYS A 624 -14.33 5.13 24.89
CA CYS A 624 -14.29 6.56 25.23
C CYS A 624 -15.61 7.02 25.89
N GLN A 625 -16.75 6.46 25.48
CA GLN A 625 -18.04 6.81 26.08
C GLN A 625 -18.35 6.03 27.36
N MET A 626 -17.99 4.74 27.47
CA MET A 626 -18.08 3.96 28.71
C MET A 626 -17.28 4.65 29.83
N VAL A 627 -16.03 5.00 29.53
CA VAL A 627 -15.11 5.61 30.48
C VAL A 627 -15.55 7.02 30.89
N CYS A 628 -16.03 7.84 29.94
CA CYS A 628 -16.65 9.13 30.28
C CYS A 628 -17.88 8.93 31.20
N GLY A 629 -18.79 8.01 30.85
CA GLY A 629 -20.02 7.74 31.60
C GLY A 629 -19.81 7.13 32.99
N ALA A 630 -18.74 6.35 33.18
CA ALA A 630 -18.36 5.79 34.49
C ALA A 630 -17.58 6.79 35.38
N SER A 631 -17.03 7.88 34.80
CA SER A 631 -16.30 8.91 35.56
C SER A 631 -17.20 10.00 36.15
N SER A 632 -18.35 10.27 35.50
CA SER A 632 -19.47 11.07 36.02
C SER A 632 -20.25 10.34 37.11
#